data_AF-A0A545AJH6-F1
#
_entry.id   AF-A0A545AJH6-F1
#
_cell.length_a   1.000
_cell.length_b   1.000
_cell.length_c   1.000
_cell.angle_alpha   90.00
_cell.angle_beta   90.00
_cell.angle_gamma   90.00
#
_symmetry.space_group_name_H-M   'P 1'
#
loop_
_entity.id
_entity.type
_entity.pdbx_description
1 polymer ?
#
loop_
_entity_poly.entity_id
_entity_poly.type
_entity_poly.pdbx_seq_one_letter_code
_entity_poly.pdbx_strand_id
1 'polypeptide(L)'
;MGVGRSPVDGQTRSAGSLQPPARGSHRRAAKSPSELTGDLTKLIVRAAGAVATSAPAPPAPSSELPAPGRHHAEPAAPPPSEPESPRLRFDRRTQVIAGVCLAAAALIVVPLLLLWTPGADASGTTTSPPSRGYACRPGSQGRDTSAACRAALAVRPATGDDSGSGLGDGTDIGIPDVGDRHREVIPDTRLCSAGRERYRGLDLARDDWPATAVTSGATITLQYRLDDRRAGLLRFYLTKTTYDANKPLTWADLDTTPLGQASGQPGRDNTYRVEAQLPSRSGRQLIYTIWEDADDDSALYACSDVVFGGAASAPPAKTPRASAPSSAPKPSTAPASAGQPSSSPSSGVEDNGNRIPDWTPGTEYDAGDEVVYAGKTYRCLQPHTSVYGWEPDSAVAFWELATDAAPAN
;
A
#
# COMPACT_ATOMS: atom_id res chain seq x y z
N MET A 1 -48.77 38.93 -35.44
CA MET A 1 -48.82 40.41 -35.36
C MET A 1 -48.07 40.77 -34.09
N GLY A 2 -46.87 41.32 -34.06
CA GLY A 2 -46.22 42.25 -34.97
C GLY A 2 -45.94 43.54 -34.18
N VAL A 3 -44.66 43.92 -34.16
CA VAL A 3 -44.12 45.27 -33.84
C VAL A 3 -44.04 45.58 -32.32
N GLY A 4 -42.89 45.88 -31.68
CA GLY A 4 -41.58 46.34 -32.13
C GLY A 4 -41.33 47.79 -31.67
N ARG A 5 -40.26 48.06 -30.89
CA ARG A 5 -39.36 49.23 -30.95
C ARG A 5 -38.53 49.44 -29.66
N SER A 6 -37.22 49.16 -29.75
CA SER A 6 -36.12 49.94 -29.15
C SER A 6 -36.05 51.35 -29.83
N PRO A 7 -35.12 52.32 -29.55
CA PRO A 7 -33.80 52.23 -28.89
C PRO A 7 -33.34 53.50 -28.09
N VAL A 8 -32.05 53.53 -27.67
CA VAL A 8 -31.06 54.63 -27.83
C VAL A 8 -30.23 54.96 -26.57
N ASP A 9 -28.92 54.68 -26.70
CA ASP A 9 -27.67 55.36 -26.29
C ASP A 9 -27.50 55.88 -24.85
N GLY A 10 -26.37 55.71 -24.16
CA GLY A 10 -25.00 55.43 -24.59
C GLY A 10 -24.09 56.56 -24.10
N GLN A 11 -23.19 56.31 -23.13
CA GLN A 11 -21.88 56.98 -23.10
C GLN A 11 -20.94 56.39 -22.04
N THR A 12 -19.76 56.05 -22.51
CA THR A 12 -18.53 55.70 -21.80
C THR A 12 -17.84 56.95 -21.26
N ARG A 13 -17.15 56.84 -20.10
CA ARG A 13 -15.88 57.54 -19.84
C ARG A 13 -15.11 56.94 -18.67
N SER A 14 -13.79 56.98 -18.86
CA SER A 14 -12.73 56.31 -18.11
C SER A 14 -12.00 57.27 -17.15
N ALA A 15 -11.20 56.65 -16.27
CA ALA A 15 -10.04 57.16 -15.54
C ALA A 15 -10.25 57.98 -14.24
N GLY A 16 -9.52 57.56 -13.18
CA GLY A 16 -9.33 58.37 -11.98
C GLY A 16 -8.79 57.60 -10.77
N SER A 17 -7.54 57.16 -10.85
CA SER A 17 -6.76 56.58 -9.75
C SER A 17 -6.72 57.50 -8.52
N LEU A 18 -7.09 57.00 -7.34
CA LEU A 18 -6.83 57.66 -6.06
C LEU A 18 -6.49 56.59 -4.99
N GLN A 19 -5.20 56.53 -4.70
CA GLN A 19 -4.56 55.67 -3.72
C GLN A 19 -4.51 56.39 -2.36
N PRO A 20 -4.90 55.76 -1.23
CA PRO A 20 -4.62 56.29 0.10
C PRO A 20 -3.28 55.74 0.66
N PRO A 21 -2.67 56.44 1.62
CA PRO A 21 -1.23 56.40 1.88
C PRO A 21 -0.75 55.19 2.70
N ALA A 22 0.47 54.77 2.38
CA ALA A 22 1.24 53.79 3.12
C ALA A 22 1.59 54.28 4.54
N ARG A 23 1.11 53.56 5.56
CA ARG A 23 1.69 53.56 6.91
C ARG A 23 2.28 52.19 7.16
N GLY A 24 3.61 52.15 7.31
CA GLY A 24 4.36 50.95 7.63
C GLY A 24 3.97 50.39 8.99
N SER A 25 3.49 49.15 8.99
CA SER A 25 3.45 48.30 10.17
C SER A 25 4.29 47.06 9.88
N HIS A 26 5.43 46.93 10.57
CA HIS A 26 6.17 45.67 10.62
C HIS A 26 5.32 44.61 11.35
N ARG A 27 4.40 43.97 10.62
CA ARG A 27 3.86 42.67 11.04
C ARG A 27 4.87 41.62 10.59
N ARG A 28 5.54 40.97 11.55
CA ARG A 28 6.19 39.69 11.29
C ARG A 28 5.09 38.75 10.75
N ALA A 29 5.27 38.26 9.52
CA ALA A 29 4.38 37.26 8.96
C ALA A 29 4.39 36.03 9.89
N ALA A 30 3.20 35.54 10.24
CA ALA A 30 3.08 34.25 10.90
C ALA A 30 3.57 33.16 9.93
N LYS A 31 4.50 32.33 10.38
CA LYS A 31 5.01 31.20 9.59
C LYS A 31 3.88 30.24 9.22
N SER A 32 3.95 29.69 8.02
CA SER A 32 2.98 28.67 7.59
C SER A 32 3.14 27.39 8.43
N PRO A 33 2.10 26.53 8.51
CA PRO A 33 2.16 25.25 9.22
C PRO A 33 3.32 24.36 8.73
N SER A 34 3.65 24.41 7.45
CA SER A 34 4.75 23.66 6.84
C SER A 34 6.13 24.16 7.26
N GLU A 35 6.31 25.47 7.45
CA GLU A 35 7.56 26.03 7.99
C GLU A 35 7.74 25.72 9.48
N LEU A 36 6.64 25.68 10.25
CA LEU A 36 6.65 25.26 11.65
C LEU A 36 7.02 23.78 11.81
N THR A 37 6.54 22.93 10.90
CA THR A 37 6.85 21.49 10.90
C THR A 37 8.33 21.25 10.58
N GLY A 38 8.89 21.97 9.60
CA GLY A 38 10.31 21.87 9.24
C GLY A 38 11.27 22.37 10.33
N ASP A 39 10.88 23.41 11.07
CA ASP A 39 11.65 23.90 12.22
C ASP A 39 11.59 22.94 13.41
N LEU A 40 10.45 22.27 13.62
CA LEU A 40 10.29 21.25 14.67
C LEU A 40 11.18 20.03 14.39
N THR A 41 11.22 19.54 13.15
CA THR A 41 12.07 18.41 12.74
C THR A 41 13.55 18.74 12.93
N LYS A 42 13.99 19.95 12.57
CA LYS A 42 15.37 20.40 12.80
C LYS A 42 15.73 20.49 14.29
N LEU A 43 14.78 20.87 15.13
CA LEU A 43 14.97 20.93 16.58
C LEU A 43 15.11 19.53 17.19
N ILE A 44 14.29 18.57 16.75
CA ILE A 44 14.30 17.17 17.21
C ILE A 44 15.59 16.47 16.82
N VAL A 45 16.07 16.65 15.58
CA VAL A 45 17.35 16.08 15.11
C VAL A 45 18.54 16.65 15.89
N ARG A 46 18.52 17.96 16.22
CA ARG A 46 19.54 18.58 17.09
C ARG A 46 19.50 18.06 18.52
N ALA A 47 18.32 17.77 19.06
CA ALA A 47 18.16 17.23 20.41
C ALA A 47 18.62 15.75 20.49
N ALA A 48 18.36 14.94 19.47
CA ALA A 48 18.79 13.55 19.41
C ALA A 48 20.32 13.39 19.30
N GLY A 49 20.99 14.30 18.59
CA GLY A 49 22.47 14.30 18.46
C GLY A 49 23.22 14.61 19.77
N ALA A 50 22.57 15.24 20.76
CA ALA A 50 23.18 15.61 22.03
C ALA A 50 23.13 14.50 23.11
N VAL A 51 22.33 13.44 22.90
CA VAL A 51 22.09 12.38 23.90
C VAL A 51 22.96 11.13 23.65
N ALA A 52 23.61 11.01 22.50
CA ALA A 52 24.35 9.80 22.10
C ALA A 52 25.78 9.66 22.71
N THR A 53 26.24 10.55 23.59
CA THR A 53 27.61 10.52 24.15
C THR A 53 27.72 10.03 25.60
N SER A 54 26.80 9.18 26.09
CA SER A 54 27.09 8.40 27.30
C SER A 54 26.32 7.08 27.34
N ALA A 55 26.95 6.00 26.91
CA ALA A 55 26.55 4.64 27.26
C ALA A 55 27.77 3.93 27.88
N PRO A 56 27.66 3.31 29.08
CA PRO A 56 28.76 2.55 29.67
C PRO A 56 28.86 1.16 29.03
N ALA A 57 30.09 0.71 28.80
CA ALA A 57 30.41 -0.61 28.25
C ALA A 57 30.10 -1.76 29.25
N PRO A 58 29.76 -2.98 28.78
CA PRO A 58 29.51 -4.13 29.64
C PRO A 58 30.81 -4.77 30.16
N PRO A 59 30.79 -5.48 31.32
CA PRO A 59 31.99 -6.08 31.91
C PRO A 59 32.41 -7.37 31.20
N ALA A 60 33.72 -7.58 31.08
CA ALA A 60 34.35 -8.78 30.50
C ALA A 60 34.31 -9.99 31.46
N PRO A 61 34.31 -11.24 30.93
CA PRO A 61 34.27 -12.45 31.77
C PRO A 61 35.65 -12.85 32.32
N SER A 62 35.67 -13.25 33.59
CA SER A 62 36.83 -13.82 34.27
C SER A 62 37.19 -15.21 33.74
N SER A 63 38.47 -15.47 33.50
CA SER A 63 39.03 -16.81 33.27
C SER A 63 40.17 -17.07 34.26
N GLU A 64 40.17 -18.27 34.81
CA GLU A 64 41.02 -18.78 35.89
C GLU A 64 42.39 -19.33 35.41
N LEU A 65 43.40 -19.18 36.30
CA LEU A 65 44.59 -20.04 36.56
C LEU A 65 45.80 -20.02 35.60
N PRO A 66 47.04 -20.45 36.03
CA PRO A 66 47.55 -20.79 37.38
C PRO A 66 48.89 -20.08 37.77
N ALA A 67 49.32 -20.24 39.03
CA ALA A 67 50.63 -19.82 39.55
C ALA A 67 51.81 -20.62 38.97
N PRO A 68 53.04 -20.07 38.94
CA PRO A 68 54.01 -20.45 39.98
C PRO A 68 55.08 -19.39 40.35
N GLY A 69 55.81 -19.64 41.46
CA GLY A 69 57.25 -19.37 41.52
C GLY A 69 57.72 -18.17 42.36
N ARG A 70 58.31 -18.47 43.53
CA ARG A 70 59.05 -17.55 44.40
C ARG A 70 60.31 -17.01 43.72
N HIS A 71 60.52 -15.70 43.69
CA HIS A 71 61.85 -15.07 43.80
C HIS A 71 61.74 -13.68 44.45
N HIS A 72 62.69 -13.39 45.35
CA HIS A 72 62.86 -12.13 46.05
C HIS A 72 63.13 -10.96 45.09
N ALA A 73 62.43 -9.83 45.27
CA ALA A 73 62.86 -8.52 44.78
C ALA A 73 62.25 -7.39 45.65
N GLU A 74 63.14 -6.60 46.25
CA GLU A 74 63.10 -5.18 46.63
C GLU A 74 61.79 -4.53 47.17
N PRO A 75 61.83 -3.78 48.29
CA PRO A 75 60.67 -3.00 48.75
C PRO A 75 60.40 -1.84 47.79
N ALA A 76 59.23 -1.88 47.14
CA ALA A 76 58.73 -0.80 46.30
C ALA A 76 58.42 0.46 47.14
N ALA A 77 58.73 1.63 46.57
CA ALA A 77 58.47 2.95 47.13
C ALA A 77 56.97 3.19 47.41
N PRO A 78 56.60 4.06 48.37
CA PRO A 78 55.20 4.34 48.66
C PRO A 78 54.50 5.02 47.46
N PRO A 79 53.20 4.76 47.23
CA PRO A 79 52.48 5.32 46.10
C PRO A 79 52.31 6.84 46.24
N PRO A 80 52.27 7.59 45.13
CA PRO A 80 51.93 9.01 45.16
C PRO A 80 50.48 9.20 45.62
N SER A 81 50.26 10.24 46.42
CA SER A 81 48.95 10.67 46.90
C SER A 81 47.96 10.90 45.75
N GLU A 82 46.75 10.33 45.86
CA GLU A 82 45.65 10.60 44.94
C GLU A 82 45.34 12.11 44.87
N PRO A 83 45.09 12.68 43.68
CA PRO A 83 44.56 14.03 43.58
C PRO A 83 43.08 14.03 44.03
N GLU A 84 42.79 14.86 45.02
CA GLU A 84 41.45 15.08 45.55
C GLU A 84 40.48 15.49 44.43
N SER A 85 39.41 14.72 44.22
CA SER A 85 38.40 15.03 43.21
C SER A 85 37.69 16.35 43.54
N PRO A 86 37.53 17.28 42.58
CA PRO A 86 36.85 18.54 42.87
C PRO A 86 35.37 18.25 43.12
N ARG A 87 34.91 18.44 44.37
CA ARG A 87 33.49 18.46 44.69
C ARG A 87 32.88 19.69 44.03
N LEU A 88 32.29 19.52 42.84
CA LEU A 88 31.47 20.52 42.18
C LEU A 88 30.25 20.85 43.06
N ARG A 89 30.39 21.91 43.88
CA ARG A 89 29.27 22.52 44.60
C ARG A 89 28.45 23.31 43.58
N PHE A 90 27.41 22.70 43.03
CA PHE A 90 26.40 23.44 42.28
C PHE A 90 25.65 24.37 43.24
N ASP A 91 25.65 25.66 42.91
CA ASP A 91 24.97 26.69 43.67
C ASP A 91 23.46 26.36 43.77
N ARG A 92 22.85 26.59 44.93
CA ARG A 92 21.47 26.18 45.26
C ARG A 92 20.45 26.80 44.28
N ARG A 93 20.82 27.91 43.65
CA ARG A 93 20.07 28.60 42.59
C ARG A 93 20.07 27.84 41.26
N THR A 94 21.17 27.20 40.90
CA THR A 94 21.30 26.41 39.65
C THR A 94 20.50 25.11 39.74
N GLN A 95 20.40 24.51 40.92
CA GLN A 95 19.56 23.32 41.15
C GLN A 95 18.05 23.62 41.10
N VAL A 96 17.62 24.81 41.56
CA VAL A 96 16.20 25.22 41.48
C VAL A 96 15.80 25.54 40.04
N ILE A 97 16.65 26.20 39.26
CA ILE A 97 16.36 26.52 37.85
C ILE A 97 16.31 25.26 36.97
N ALA A 98 17.20 24.28 37.21
CA ALA A 98 17.17 22.99 36.51
C ALA A 98 15.91 22.17 36.84
N GLY A 99 15.46 22.18 38.11
CA GLY A 99 14.22 21.51 38.54
C GLY A 99 12.96 22.14 37.94
N VAL A 100 12.90 23.47 37.82
CA VAL A 100 11.76 24.18 37.21
C VAL A 100 11.69 23.95 35.70
N CYS A 101 12.83 23.85 35.01
CA CYS A 101 12.85 23.55 33.56
C CYS A 101 12.44 22.10 33.26
N LEU A 102 12.85 21.13 34.09
CA LEU A 102 12.41 19.73 34.00
C LEU A 102 10.91 19.57 34.28
N ALA A 103 10.37 20.29 35.28
CA ALA A 103 8.94 20.28 35.58
C ALA A 103 8.10 20.94 34.47
N ALA A 104 8.57 22.04 33.88
CA ALA A 104 7.90 22.72 32.77
C ALA A 104 7.94 21.91 31.46
N ALA A 105 9.05 21.22 31.17
CA ALA A 105 9.14 20.32 30.02
C ALA A 105 8.23 19.09 30.20
N ALA A 106 8.14 18.51 31.40
CA ALA A 106 7.21 17.42 31.71
C ALA A 106 5.73 17.84 31.57
N LEU A 107 5.38 19.07 31.96
CA LEU A 107 4.02 19.61 31.83
C LEU A 107 3.57 19.86 30.38
N ILE A 108 4.49 19.90 29.41
CA ILE A 108 4.16 20.07 27.98
C ILE A 108 4.25 18.74 27.23
N VAL A 109 5.27 17.91 27.52
CA VAL A 109 5.50 16.65 26.80
C VAL A 109 4.49 15.56 27.19
N VAL A 110 4.07 15.49 28.46
CA VAL A 110 3.11 14.49 28.94
C VAL A 110 1.70 14.66 28.33
N PRO A 111 1.08 15.86 28.27
CA PRO A 111 -0.20 16.02 27.59
C PRO A 111 -0.11 15.85 26.07
N LEU A 112 1.05 16.14 25.44
CA LEU A 112 1.25 15.93 24.01
C LEU A 112 1.39 14.44 23.64
N LEU A 113 1.93 13.61 24.54
CA LEU A 113 1.94 12.15 24.41
C LEU A 113 0.56 11.50 24.66
N LEU A 114 -0.32 12.15 25.45
CA LEU A 114 -1.70 11.69 25.70
C LEU A 114 -2.68 12.00 24.56
N LEU A 115 -2.27 12.81 23.57
CA LEU A 115 -3.05 13.10 22.35
C LEU A 115 -2.79 12.08 21.22
N TRP A 116 -1.90 11.11 21.43
CA TRP A 116 -1.69 9.99 20.52
C TRP A 116 -2.30 8.73 21.12
N THR A 117 -3.63 8.66 21.16
CA THR A 117 -4.29 7.36 21.19
C THR A 117 -4.10 6.76 19.80
N PRO A 118 -3.34 5.67 19.61
CA PRO A 118 -3.41 4.94 18.36
C PRO A 118 -4.88 4.58 18.14
N GLY A 119 -5.45 5.02 17.01
CA GLY A 119 -6.71 4.46 16.56
C GLY A 119 -6.54 2.95 16.54
N ALA A 120 -7.46 2.24 17.18
CA ALA A 120 -7.46 0.78 17.05
C ALA A 120 -7.87 0.49 15.61
N ASP A 121 -6.90 0.21 14.74
CA ASP A 121 -7.13 -0.15 13.34
C ASP A 121 -8.09 -1.35 13.30
N ALA A 122 -9.29 -1.15 12.77
CA ALA A 122 -10.21 -2.25 12.55
C ALA A 122 -9.57 -3.24 11.57
N SER A 123 -9.68 -4.54 11.87
CA SER A 123 -9.16 -5.61 11.02
C SER A 123 -10.27 -6.62 10.76
N GLY A 124 -10.39 -7.05 9.51
CA GLY A 124 -11.40 -8.01 9.07
C GLY A 124 -11.37 -8.27 7.57
N THR A 125 -11.99 -9.37 7.16
CA THR A 125 -12.07 -9.75 5.76
C THR A 125 -13.22 -10.72 5.50
N THR A 126 -13.62 -10.85 4.24
CA THR A 126 -14.54 -11.89 3.77
C THR A 126 -13.88 -13.26 3.89
N THR A 127 -14.53 -14.16 4.63
CA THR A 127 -14.06 -15.54 4.88
C THR A 127 -14.82 -16.57 4.05
N SER A 128 -16.04 -16.24 3.60
CA SER A 128 -16.85 -17.10 2.73
C SER A 128 -17.69 -16.25 1.77
N PRO A 129 -17.48 -16.33 0.44
CA PRO A 129 -16.31 -16.93 -0.20
C PRO A 129 -15.02 -16.19 0.22
N PRO A 130 -13.89 -16.90 0.44
CA PRO A 130 -12.66 -16.30 0.94
C PRO A 130 -12.15 -15.19 0.01
N SER A 131 -11.71 -14.08 0.61
CA SER A 131 -11.07 -12.99 -0.14
C SER A 131 -9.70 -13.40 -0.67
N ARG A 132 -9.16 -12.65 -1.65
CA ARG A 132 -7.78 -12.81 -2.14
C ARG A 132 -6.76 -12.67 -1.01
N GLY A 133 -6.90 -11.65 -0.17
CA GLY A 133 -6.06 -11.45 1.02
C GLY A 133 -6.09 -12.67 1.94
N TYR A 134 -7.29 -13.14 2.28
CA TYR A 134 -7.49 -14.29 3.15
C TYR A 134 -7.00 -15.61 2.52
N ALA A 135 -7.18 -15.80 1.22
CA ALA A 135 -6.78 -16.99 0.48
C ALA A 135 -5.27 -17.08 0.23
N CYS A 136 -4.55 -15.94 0.27
CA CYS A 136 -3.12 -15.85 0.03
C CYS A 136 -2.30 -15.56 1.29
N ARG A 137 -2.93 -15.50 2.47
CA ARG A 137 -2.26 -15.27 3.75
C ARG A 137 -1.28 -16.39 4.13
N PRO A 138 -0.26 -16.13 4.97
CA PRO A 138 0.63 -17.15 5.50
C PRO A 138 -0.10 -18.37 6.06
N GLY A 139 0.36 -19.57 5.71
CA GLY A 139 -0.21 -20.85 6.17
C GLY A 139 -1.53 -21.26 5.49
N SER A 140 -2.02 -20.50 4.50
CA SER A 140 -3.17 -20.90 3.70
C SER A 140 -2.79 -21.81 2.53
N GLN A 141 -3.67 -22.73 2.17
CA GLN A 141 -3.49 -23.61 1.01
C GLN A 141 -3.34 -22.83 -0.31
N GLY A 142 -4.08 -21.73 -0.45
CA GLY A 142 -4.03 -20.89 -1.65
C GLY A 142 -2.66 -20.26 -1.83
N ARG A 143 -2.01 -19.78 -0.75
CA ARG A 143 -0.65 -19.24 -0.81
C ARG A 143 0.37 -20.23 -1.38
N ASP A 144 0.26 -21.50 -1.00
CA ASP A 144 1.25 -22.53 -1.36
C ASP A 144 1.02 -23.09 -2.77
N THR A 145 -0.23 -23.14 -3.22
CA THR A 145 -0.62 -23.84 -4.45
C THR A 145 -0.98 -22.91 -5.61
N SER A 146 -1.43 -21.68 -5.35
CA SER A 146 -1.89 -20.75 -6.38
C SER A 146 -0.74 -19.98 -7.02
N ALA A 147 -0.71 -19.97 -8.37
CA ALA A 147 0.17 -19.09 -9.11
C ALA A 147 -0.20 -17.61 -8.91
N ALA A 148 -1.49 -17.28 -8.82
CA ALA A 148 -1.96 -15.92 -8.52
C ALA A 148 -1.47 -15.42 -7.16
N CYS A 149 -1.58 -16.21 -6.09
CA CYS A 149 -1.08 -15.82 -4.77
C CYS A 149 0.44 -15.59 -4.79
N ARG A 150 1.21 -16.45 -5.47
CA ARG A 150 2.66 -16.25 -5.63
C ARG A 150 2.99 -15.00 -6.42
N ALA A 151 2.27 -14.74 -7.52
CA ALA A 151 2.43 -13.53 -8.32
C ALA A 151 2.14 -12.28 -7.49
N ALA A 152 1.04 -12.27 -6.73
CA ALA A 152 0.66 -11.15 -5.87
C ALA A 152 1.72 -10.82 -4.81
N LEU A 153 2.37 -11.84 -4.25
CA LEU A 153 3.44 -11.67 -3.27
C LEU A 153 4.76 -11.19 -3.87
N ALA A 154 4.99 -11.43 -5.17
CA ALA A 154 6.18 -10.98 -5.88
C ALA A 154 6.13 -9.49 -6.28
N VAL A 155 4.98 -8.84 -6.13
CA VAL A 155 4.72 -7.46 -6.56
C VAL A 155 5.33 -6.48 -5.54
N ARG A 156 6.50 -5.89 -5.85
CA ARG A 156 7.32 -5.00 -4.97
C ARG A 156 7.01 -3.51 -5.03
N PRO A 157 6.72 -2.79 -3.92
CA PRO A 157 6.28 -1.39 -3.96
C PRO A 157 7.04 -0.55 -4.98
N ALA A 158 6.34 0.35 -5.70
CA ALA A 158 6.96 1.15 -6.75
C ALA A 158 8.13 2.02 -6.24
N THR A 159 8.11 2.33 -4.95
CA THR A 159 9.14 3.01 -4.17
C THR A 159 10.43 2.19 -3.99
N GLY A 160 10.43 0.90 -4.34
CA GLY A 160 11.57 0.00 -4.17
C GLY A 160 11.86 -0.37 -2.70
N ASP A 161 10.99 0.03 -1.77
CA ASP A 161 11.17 -0.26 -0.35
C ASP A 161 10.50 -1.59 0.02
N ASP A 162 11.34 -2.56 0.39
CA ASP A 162 10.87 -3.88 0.79
C ASP A 162 10.23 -3.90 2.19
N SER A 163 10.36 -2.80 2.93
CA SER A 163 9.92 -2.61 4.32
C SER A 163 8.42 -2.73 4.56
N GLY A 164 7.61 -2.76 3.49
CA GLY A 164 6.15 -3.02 3.53
C GLY A 164 5.69 -4.09 2.55
N SER A 165 6.60 -4.85 1.93
CA SER A 165 6.24 -5.89 0.96
C SER A 165 5.57 -7.09 1.65
N GLY A 166 4.27 -7.28 1.41
CA GLY A 166 3.57 -8.49 1.84
C GLY A 166 2.09 -8.27 2.12
N LEU A 167 1.29 -9.29 1.81
CA LEU A 167 -0.17 -9.26 2.01
C LEU A 167 -0.61 -9.36 3.48
N GLY A 168 0.32 -9.54 4.42
CA GLY A 168 0.00 -9.79 5.82
C GLY A 168 -0.91 -11.01 5.97
N ASP A 169 -1.82 -10.95 6.93
CA ASP A 169 -2.92 -11.92 7.08
C ASP A 169 -4.12 -11.61 6.17
N GLY A 170 -4.08 -10.48 5.45
CA GLY A 170 -5.09 -10.02 4.53
C GLY A 170 -6.34 -9.44 5.20
N THR A 171 -6.24 -9.02 6.47
CA THR A 171 -7.37 -8.48 7.26
C THR A 171 -7.31 -6.96 7.46
N ASP A 172 -6.16 -6.34 7.21
CA ASP A 172 -5.89 -4.92 7.47
C ASP A 172 -5.91 -4.07 6.18
N ILE A 173 -6.71 -4.47 5.19
CA ILE A 173 -6.88 -3.77 3.91
C ILE A 173 -7.95 -2.69 4.08
N GLY A 174 -7.56 -1.56 4.68
CA GLY A 174 -8.46 -0.45 4.95
C GLY A 174 -7.85 0.92 4.77
N ILE A 175 -8.73 1.92 4.80
CA ILE A 175 -8.44 3.36 4.74
C ILE A 175 -9.22 4.04 5.88
N PRO A 176 -8.60 4.92 6.69
CA PRO A 176 -9.30 5.70 7.71
C PRO A 176 -10.14 6.84 7.08
N ASP A 177 -11.15 7.34 7.82
CA ASP A 177 -11.90 8.56 7.50
C ASP A 177 -12.50 8.62 6.08
N VAL A 178 -12.96 7.48 5.54
CA VAL A 178 -13.51 7.41 4.18
C VAL A 178 -14.94 7.93 4.14
N GLY A 179 -15.77 7.49 5.09
CA GLY A 179 -17.22 7.62 5.01
C GLY A 179 -17.73 6.95 3.73
N ASP A 180 -18.65 7.62 3.01
CA ASP A 180 -19.26 7.12 1.77
C ASP A 180 -18.43 7.37 0.50
N ARG A 181 -17.24 7.98 0.61
CA ARG A 181 -16.43 8.49 -0.50
C ARG A 181 -15.50 7.45 -1.15
N HIS A 182 -15.83 6.15 -1.10
CA HIS A 182 -14.92 5.09 -1.56
C HIS A 182 -14.41 5.29 -2.99
N ARG A 183 -15.29 5.73 -3.90
CA ARG A 183 -14.95 5.96 -5.31
C ARG A 183 -14.03 7.16 -5.53
N GLU A 184 -14.05 8.11 -4.60
CA GLU A 184 -13.20 9.30 -4.66
C GLU A 184 -11.79 8.99 -4.13
N VAL A 185 -11.70 8.14 -3.10
CA VAL A 185 -10.43 7.83 -2.42
C VAL A 185 -9.70 6.61 -3.01
N ILE A 186 -10.42 5.69 -3.65
CA ILE A 186 -9.84 4.52 -4.32
C ILE A 186 -9.95 4.72 -5.84
N PRO A 187 -8.83 4.92 -6.56
CA PRO A 187 -8.86 4.99 -8.00
C PRO A 187 -9.22 3.63 -8.63
N ASP A 188 -9.71 3.68 -9.86
CA ASP A 188 -9.88 2.48 -10.68
C ASP A 188 -8.57 1.67 -10.73
N THR A 189 -8.70 0.35 -10.94
CA THR A 189 -7.59 -0.62 -10.93
C THR A 189 -6.97 -0.88 -9.56
N ARG A 190 -7.36 -0.17 -8.50
CA ARG A 190 -6.80 -0.32 -7.15
C ARG A 190 -7.83 -0.75 -6.09
N LEU A 191 -8.93 -1.36 -6.51
CA LEU A 191 -10.04 -1.70 -5.63
C LEU A 191 -9.66 -2.77 -4.60
N CYS A 192 -8.93 -3.81 -5.00
CA CYS A 192 -8.59 -4.94 -4.13
C CYS A 192 -7.45 -4.61 -3.14
N SER A 193 -6.62 -3.62 -3.47
CA SER A 193 -5.62 -3.06 -2.54
C SER A 193 -6.13 -1.89 -1.71
N ALA A 194 -7.35 -1.40 -1.97
CA ALA A 194 -7.86 -0.13 -1.45
C ALA A 194 -6.90 1.04 -1.72
N GLY A 195 -6.27 1.10 -2.89
CA GLY A 195 -5.31 2.16 -3.24
C GLY A 195 -3.95 2.04 -2.56
N ARG A 196 -3.70 1.02 -1.74
CA ARG A 196 -2.48 0.93 -0.91
C ARG A 196 -1.38 0.13 -1.60
N GLU A 197 -0.22 0.76 -1.72
CA GLU A 197 0.96 0.18 -2.39
C GLU A 197 1.40 -1.18 -1.84
N ARG A 198 1.27 -1.40 -0.52
CA ARG A 198 1.61 -2.70 0.11
C ARG A 198 0.74 -3.87 -0.38
N TYR A 199 -0.48 -3.60 -0.87
CA TYR A 199 -1.42 -4.63 -1.29
C TYR A 199 -1.67 -4.68 -2.79
N ARG A 200 -0.98 -3.88 -3.60
CA ARG A 200 -1.26 -3.77 -5.04
C ARG A 200 -1.12 -5.09 -5.82
N GLY A 201 -0.42 -6.09 -5.27
CA GLY A 201 -0.43 -7.45 -5.82
C GLY A 201 -1.81 -8.10 -5.86
N LEU A 202 -2.75 -7.67 -5.01
CA LEU A 202 -4.14 -8.12 -5.01
C LEU A 202 -4.94 -7.57 -6.21
N ASP A 203 -4.46 -6.52 -6.86
CA ASP A 203 -5.10 -5.89 -8.02
C ASP A 203 -4.72 -6.56 -9.35
N LEU A 204 -3.80 -7.54 -9.34
CA LEU A 204 -3.41 -8.24 -10.56
C LEU A 204 -4.63 -8.83 -11.27
N ALA A 205 -4.82 -8.43 -12.53
CA ALA A 205 -5.85 -8.95 -13.42
C ALA A 205 -5.45 -10.35 -13.89
N ARG A 206 -6.07 -11.37 -13.28
CA ARG A 206 -5.78 -12.78 -13.55
C ARG A 206 -7.05 -13.61 -13.42
N ASP A 207 -7.16 -14.64 -14.23
CA ASP A 207 -8.26 -15.61 -14.20
C ASP A 207 -7.96 -16.89 -13.41
N ASP A 208 -6.83 -16.93 -12.70
CA ASP A 208 -6.36 -18.09 -11.91
C ASP A 208 -6.30 -17.82 -10.38
N TRP A 209 -6.90 -16.71 -9.92
CA TRP A 209 -7.12 -16.49 -8.49
C TRP A 209 -7.94 -17.64 -7.87
N PRO A 210 -7.62 -18.09 -6.64
CA PRO A 210 -8.43 -19.07 -5.92
C PRO A 210 -9.88 -18.59 -5.87
N ALA A 211 -10.81 -19.43 -6.35
CA ALA A 211 -12.19 -19.03 -6.53
C ALA A 211 -13.16 -20.05 -5.95
N THR A 212 -14.30 -19.55 -5.47
CA THR A 212 -15.38 -20.40 -4.97
C THR A 212 -16.37 -20.68 -6.09
N ALA A 213 -16.63 -21.97 -6.37
CA ALA A 213 -17.67 -22.36 -7.32
C ALA A 213 -19.06 -22.04 -6.76
N VAL A 214 -19.88 -21.37 -7.56
CA VAL A 214 -21.24 -20.95 -7.20
C VAL A 214 -22.23 -21.29 -8.31
N THR A 215 -23.51 -21.40 -7.94
CA THR A 215 -24.60 -21.67 -8.88
C THR A 215 -25.41 -20.40 -9.11
N SER A 216 -25.61 -20.05 -10.38
CA SER A 216 -26.46 -18.93 -10.78
C SER A 216 -27.88 -19.08 -10.23
N GLY A 217 -28.45 -18.03 -9.65
CA GLY A 217 -29.79 -18.05 -9.05
C GLY A 217 -29.87 -18.67 -7.65
N ALA A 218 -28.80 -19.30 -7.16
CA ALA A 218 -28.79 -19.89 -5.83
C ALA A 218 -28.67 -18.82 -4.73
N THR A 219 -29.22 -19.14 -3.56
CA THR A 219 -28.94 -18.38 -2.34
C THR A 219 -27.63 -18.86 -1.73
N ILE A 220 -26.75 -17.92 -1.37
CA ILE A 220 -25.50 -18.20 -0.67
C ILE A 220 -25.43 -17.40 0.63
N THR A 221 -24.60 -17.87 1.56
CA THR A 221 -24.27 -17.13 2.79
C THR A 221 -22.90 -16.49 2.64
N LEU A 222 -22.88 -15.16 2.63
CA LEU A 222 -21.68 -14.34 2.67
C LEU A 222 -21.26 -14.16 4.13
N GLN A 223 -19.98 -14.43 4.43
CA GLN A 223 -19.43 -14.28 5.78
C GLN A 223 -18.26 -13.31 5.77
N TYR A 224 -18.34 -12.30 6.63
CA TYR A 224 -17.29 -11.33 6.87
C TYR A 224 -16.94 -11.35 8.34
N ARG A 225 -15.67 -11.61 8.67
CA ARG A 225 -15.20 -11.72 10.04
C ARG A 225 -14.29 -10.55 10.38
N LEU A 226 -14.61 -9.88 11.47
CA LEU A 226 -13.75 -8.91 12.12
C LEU A 226 -12.92 -9.59 13.22
N ASP A 227 -11.76 -9.03 13.51
CA ASP A 227 -10.96 -9.47 14.66
C ASP A 227 -11.61 -9.02 15.97
N ASP A 228 -12.16 -7.80 16.00
CA ASP A 228 -12.88 -7.22 17.12
C ASP A 228 -14.37 -7.01 16.82
N ARG A 229 -15.20 -7.06 17.88
CA ARG A 229 -16.64 -6.90 17.74
C ARG A 229 -17.02 -5.42 17.58
N ARG A 230 -17.17 -4.95 16.34
CA ARG A 230 -17.48 -3.55 16.01
C ARG A 230 -18.77 -3.41 15.21
N ALA A 231 -19.52 -2.33 15.44
CA ALA A 231 -20.67 -2.01 14.62
C ALA A 231 -20.21 -1.35 13.31
N GLY A 232 -20.97 -1.56 12.24
CA GLY A 232 -20.64 -0.98 10.95
C GLY A 232 -21.69 -1.23 9.89
N LEU A 233 -21.44 -0.74 8.68
CA LEU A 233 -22.23 -1.01 7.48
C LEU A 233 -21.41 -1.92 6.54
N LEU A 234 -21.86 -3.15 6.37
CA LEU A 234 -21.27 -4.14 5.48
C LEU A 234 -22.06 -4.21 4.18
N ARG A 235 -21.38 -4.05 3.03
CA ARG A 235 -21.96 -4.16 1.69
C ARG A 235 -21.11 -5.08 0.82
N PHE A 236 -21.78 -5.98 0.12
CA PHE A 236 -21.17 -6.85 -0.89
C PHE A 236 -21.70 -6.46 -2.26
N TYR A 237 -20.81 -6.19 -3.20
CA TYR A 237 -21.12 -5.88 -4.60
C TYR A 237 -20.65 -7.03 -5.48
N LEU A 238 -21.35 -7.29 -6.57
CA LEU A 238 -20.96 -8.28 -7.57
C LEU A 238 -20.56 -7.55 -8.84
N THR A 239 -19.62 -8.13 -9.57
CA THR A 239 -19.29 -7.66 -10.92
C THR A 239 -20.45 -7.85 -11.91
N LYS A 240 -20.51 -6.94 -12.88
CA LYS A 240 -21.44 -6.96 -14.01
C LYS A 240 -21.15 -8.13 -14.95
N THR A 241 -22.11 -8.43 -15.81
CA THR A 241 -21.98 -9.46 -16.87
C THR A 241 -20.86 -9.18 -17.86
N THR A 242 -20.43 -7.93 -17.99
CA THR A 242 -19.34 -7.49 -18.88
C THR A 242 -17.94 -7.63 -18.27
N TYR A 243 -17.84 -8.06 -17.01
CA TYR A 243 -16.57 -8.21 -16.33
C TYR A 243 -15.67 -9.24 -17.00
N ASP A 244 -14.40 -8.88 -17.16
CA ASP A 244 -13.33 -9.72 -17.68
C ASP A 244 -12.23 -9.81 -16.62
N ALA A 245 -12.01 -11.01 -16.08
CA ALA A 245 -11.03 -11.24 -15.02
C ALA A 245 -9.57 -11.02 -15.46
N ASN A 246 -9.32 -10.96 -16.77
CA ASN A 246 -8.01 -10.65 -17.34
C ASN A 246 -7.81 -9.14 -17.56
N LYS A 247 -8.77 -8.30 -17.16
CA LYS A 247 -8.64 -6.84 -17.15
C LYS A 247 -8.63 -6.29 -15.72
N PRO A 248 -7.93 -5.18 -15.47
CA PRO A 248 -7.97 -4.52 -14.17
C PRO A 248 -9.40 -4.15 -13.76
N LEU A 249 -9.76 -4.43 -12.51
CA LEU A 249 -11.08 -4.14 -11.97
C LEU A 249 -11.27 -2.62 -11.79
N THR A 250 -12.40 -2.10 -12.27
CA THR A 250 -12.81 -0.70 -12.09
C THR A 250 -14.11 -0.60 -11.32
N TRP A 251 -14.44 0.60 -10.82
CA TRP A 251 -15.75 0.86 -10.21
C TRP A 251 -16.90 0.68 -11.20
N ALA A 252 -16.63 0.89 -12.50
CA ALA A 252 -17.62 0.69 -13.55
C ALA A 252 -17.96 -0.80 -13.78
N ASP A 253 -17.10 -1.73 -13.35
CA ASP A 253 -17.34 -3.16 -13.46
C ASP A 253 -18.27 -3.71 -12.37
N LEU A 254 -18.54 -2.96 -11.30
CA LEU A 254 -19.40 -3.38 -10.19
C LEU A 254 -20.86 -2.99 -10.43
N ASP A 255 -21.77 -3.86 -10.03
CA ASP A 255 -23.20 -3.54 -9.93
C ASP A 255 -23.39 -2.36 -8.96
N THR A 256 -24.29 -1.43 -9.30
CA THR A 256 -24.57 -0.25 -8.45
C THR A 256 -25.35 -0.60 -7.20
N THR A 257 -26.04 -1.73 -7.20
CA THR A 257 -26.81 -2.24 -6.07
C THR A 257 -26.02 -3.36 -5.40
N PRO A 258 -25.84 -3.33 -4.06
CA PRO A 258 -25.22 -4.44 -3.35
C PRO A 258 -25.97 -5.76 -3.59
N LEU A 259 -25.22 -6.84 -3.80
CA LEU A 259 -25.70 -8.22 -3.77
C LEU A 259 -26.32 -8.57 -2.40
N GLY A 260 -25.77 -8.01 -1.32
CA GLY A 260 -26.27 -8.16 0.03
C GLY A 260 -25.60 -7.15 0.97
N GLN A 261 -26.27 -6.86 2.09
CA GLN A 261 -25.77 -5.92 3.08
C GLN A 261 -26.23 -6.27 4.50
N ALA A 262 -25.49 -5.79 5.50
CA ALA A 262 -25.88 -5.82 6.91
C ALA A 262 -25.41 -4.55 7.62
N SER A 263 -26.12 -4.13 8.65
CA SER A 263 -25.77 -2.95 9.46
C SER A 263 -25.80 -3.29 10.95
N GLY A 264 -25.02 -2.56 11.75
CA GLY A 264 -24.94 -2.72 13.19
C GLY A 264 -23.88 -3.75 13.59
N GLN A 265 -24.10 -4.42 14.72
CA GLN A 265 -23.13 -5.34 15.32
C GLN A 265 -23.10 -6.71 14.63
N PRO A 266 -21.92 -7.33 14.45
CA PRO A 266 -21.82 -8.70 13.99
C PRO A 266 -22.33 -9.69 15.05
N GLY A 267 -22.35 -10.97 14.66
CA GLY A 267 -22.55 -12.08 15.58
C GLY A 267 -21.58 -12.05 16.78
N ARG A 268 -21.85 -12.88 17.79
CA ARG A 268 -20.98 -12.99 18.98
C ARG A 268 -19.58 -13.50 18.68
N ASP A 269 -19.40 -14.12 17.52
CA ASP A 269 -18.16 -14.62 16.94
C ASP A 269 -17.50 -13.61 15.98
N ASN A 270 -17.83 -12.33 16.12
CA ASN A 270 -17.35 -11.22 15.30
C ASN A 270 -17.59 -11.40 13.79
N THR A 271 -18.58 -12.23 13.43
CA THR A 271 -18.86 -12.56 12.03
C THR A 271 -20.23 -12.02 11.62
N TYR A 272 -20.26 -11.21 10.58
CA TYR A 272 -21.47 -10.91 9.83
C TYR A 272 -21.82 -12.08 8.92
N ARG A 273 -23.11 -12.41 8.86
CA ARG A 273 -23.65 -13.42 7.96
C ARG A 273 -24.80 -12.81 7.18
N VAL A 274 -24.65 -12.76 5.87
CA VAL A 274 -25.62 -12.15 4.96
C VAL A 274 -26.06 -13.20 3.96
N GLU A 275 -27.35 -13.51 3.95
CA GLU A 275 -27.93 -14.32 2.87
C GLU A 275 -28.15 -13.44 1.65
N ALA A 276 -27.69 -13.91 0.49
CA ALA A 276 -27.83 -13.19 -0.76
C ALA A 276 -28.22 -14.15 -1.88
N GLN A 277 -29.17 -13.73 -2.72
CA GLN A 277 -29.54 -14.45 -3.92
C GLN A 277 -28.63 -14.02 -5.07
N LEU A 278 -27.89 -14.98 -5.64
CA LEU A 278 -26.99 -14.70 -6.75
C LEU A 278 -27.80 -14.39 -8.02
N PRO A 279 -27.56 -13.25 -8.69
CA PRO A 279 -28.20 -12.96 -9.96
C PRO A 279 -27.69 -13.90 -11.06
N SER A 280 -28.34 -13.83 -12.22
CA SER A 280 -27.89 -14.60 -13.38
C SER A 280 -26.52 -14.10 -13.87
N ARG A 281 -25.50 -14.96 -13.73
CA ARG A 281 -24.12 -14.74 -14.19
C ARG A 281 -23.53 -16.07 -14.66
N SER A 282 -22.43 -15.98 -15.39
CA SER A 282 -21.64 -17.13 -15.85
C SER A 282 -20.16 -16.83 -15.75
N GLY A 283 -19.35 -17.88 -15.71
CA GLY A 283 -17.89 -17.76 -15.70
C GLY A 283 -17.36 -17.13 -14.42
N ARG A 284 -16.12 -16.61 -14.49
CA ARG A 284 -15.46 -15.97 -13.37
C ARG A 284 -16.07 -14.60 -13.09
N GLN A 285 -16.36 -14.35 -11.83
CA GLN A 285 -16.89 -13.09 -11.31
C GLN A 285 -16.15 -12.74 -10.02
N LEU A 286 -16.31 -11.50 -9.54
CA LEU A 286 -15.70 -11.02 -8.32
C LEU A 286 -16.76 -10.39 -7.41
N ILE A 287 -16.69 -10.73 -6.13
CA ILE A 287 -17.47 -10.08 -5.08
C ILE A 287 -16.56 -9.07 -4.40
N TYR A 288 -16.94 -7.79 -4.45
CA TYR A 288 -16.25 -6.70 -3.78
C TYR A 288 -16.96 -6.34 -2.49
N THR A 289 -16.22 -6.29 -1.38
CA THR A 289 -16.77 -6.08 -0.05
C THR A 289 -16.27 -4.76 0.51
N ILE A 290 -17.19 -3.99 1.09
CA ILE A 290 -16.89 -2.76 1.82
C ILE A 290 -17.52 -2.92 3.21
N TRP A 291 -16.72 -2.76 4.26
CA TRP A 291 -17.19 -2.62 5.63
C TRP A 291 -16.79 -1.25 6.14
N GLU A 292 -17.76 -0.40 6.49
CA GLU A 292 -17.53 0.90 7.12
C GLU A 292 -17.75 0.78 8.62
N ASP A 293 -16.81 1.24 9.43
CA ASP A 293 -16.97 1.39 10.86
C ASP A 293 -18.02 2.47 11.15
N ALA A 294 -18.88 2.23 12.13
CA ALA A 294 -19.95 3.16 12.48
C ALA A 294 -19.48 4.36 13.34
N ASP A 295 -18.31 4.27 13.96
CA ASP A 295 -17.84 5.24 14.96
C ASP A 295 -16.80 6.23 14.40
N ASP A 296 -15.94 5.80 13.46
CA ASP A 296 -14.79 6.58 12.97
C ASP A 296 -14.68 6.72 11.45
N ASP A 297 -15.72 6.32 10.70
CA ASP A 297 -15.78 6.39 9.23
C ASP A 297 -14.62 5.66 8.52
N SER A 298 -13.83 4.84 9.21
CA SER A 298 -12.84 3.96 8.58
C SER A 298 -13.54 2.87 7.77
N ALA A 299 -12.87 2.40 6.71
CA ALA A 299 -13.43 1.36 5.86
C ALA A 299 -12.40 0.27 5.55
N LEU A 300 -12.88 -0.97 5.55
CA LEU A 300 -12.15 -2.17 5.16
C LEU A 300 -12.70 -2.73 3.85
N TYR A 301 -11.81 -3.32 3.05
CA TYR A 301 -12.09 -3.75 1.69
C TYR A 301 -11.61 -5.18 1.45
N ALA A 302 -12.38 -5.95 0.68
CA ALA A 302 -11.99 -7.30 0.30
C ALA A 302 -12.54 -7.70 -1.07
N CYS A 303 -11.72 -8.33 -1.90
CA CYS A 303 -12.12 -8.96 -3.16
C CYS A 303 -12.18 -10.48 -3.00
N SER A 304 -13.30 -11.12 -3.34
CA SER A 304 -13.45 -12.58 -3.34
C SER A 304 -13.81 -13.08 -4.74
N ASP A 305 -13.01 -13.97 -5.31
CA ASP A 305 -13.27 -14.55 -6.63
C ASP A 305 -14.27 -15.70 -6.55
N VAL A 306 -15.22 -15.73 -7.50
CA VAL A 306 -16.21 -16.81 -7.64
C VAL A 306 -16.31 -17.27 -9.09
N VAL A 307 -16.74 -18.50 -9.32
CA VAL A 307 -16.96 -19.05 -10.66
C VAL A 307 -18.37 -19.62 -10.76
N PHE A 308 -19.19 -18.98 -11.59
CA PHE A 308 -20.57 -19.40 -11.88
C PHE A 308 -20.58 -20.56 -12.87
N GLY A 309 -21.27 -21.64 -12.50
CA GLY A 309 -21.40 -22.85 -13.33
C GLY A 309 -20.28 -23.88 -13.15
N GLY A 310 -19.36 -23.65 -12.20
CA GLY A 310 -18.43 -24.69 -11.73
C GLY A 310 -19.12 -25.65 -10.77
N ALA A 311 -18.75 -26.94 -10.81
CA ALA A 311 -19.18 -27.88 -9.78
C ALA A 311 -18.65 -27.39 -8.42
N ALA A 312 -19.56 -27.17 -7.45
CA ALA A 312 -19.19 -26.85 -6.09
C ALA A 312 -18.25 -27.93 -5.54
N SER A 313 -17.02 -27.58 -5.17
CA SER A 313 -16.21 -28.47 -4.33
C SER A 313 -16.87 -28.54 -2.96
N ALA A 314 -17.62 -29.63 -2.75
CA ALA A 314 -18.11 -30.00 -1.43
C ALA A 314 -16.93 -30.17 -0.44
N PRO A 315 -17.11 -29.89 0.86
CA PRO A 315 -16.10 -30.19 1.87
C PRO A 315 -15.72 -31.68 1.82
N PRO A 316 -14.45 -32.07 2.02
CA PRO A 316 -14.09 -33.48 2.03
C PRO A 316 -14.76 -34.17 3.22
N ALA A 317 -15.77 -35.00 2.92
CA ALA A 317 -16.28 -35.98 3.86
C ALA A 317 -15.16 -36.97 4.19
N LYS A 318 -14.74 -37.00 5.46
CA LYS A 318 -13.77 -37.96 5.98
C LYS A 318 -14.30 -39.37 5.74
N THR A 319 -13.63 -40.15 4.90
CA THR A 319 -13.74 -41.62 4.89
C THR A 319 -12.35 -42.26 4.81
N PRO A 320 -12.14 -43.42 5.46
CA PRO A 320 -10.81 -43.85 5.87
C PRO A 320 -10.01 -44.55 4.77
N ARG A 321 -8.70 -44.35 4.88
CA ARG A 321 -7.57 -44.92 4.16
C ARG A 321 -7.63 -46.45 4.03
N ALA A 322 -7.55 -46.96 2.80
CA ALA A 322 -7.16 -48.34 2.51
C ALA A 322 -6.20 -48.39 1.30
N SER A 323 -4.94 -48.66 1.64
CA SER A 323 -3.84 -49.35 0.96
C SER A 323 -3.69 -49.36 -0.58
N ALA A 324 -2.53 -48.87 -1.03
CA ALA A 324 -1.93 -49.10 -2.35
C ALA A 324 -1.41 -50.55 -2.53
N PRO A 325 -1.04 -50.94 -3.78
CA PRO A 325 0.39 -51.03 -4.07
C PRO A 325 0.85 -50.59 -5.47
N SER A 326 2.06 -50.00 -5.45
CA SER A 326 3.20 -49.94 -6.38
C SER A 326 3.17 -50.74 -7.71
N SER A 327 3.62 -50.10 -8.81
CA SER A 327 4.78 -50.53 -9.64
C SER A 327 5.11 -49.53 -10.75
N ALA A 328 6.38 -49.12 -10.84
CA ALA A 328 7.00 -48.37 -11.97
C ALA A 328 7.70 -49.34 -12.95
N PRO A 329 8.11 -48.88 -14.16
CA PRO A 329 9.57 -48.69 -14.39
C PRO A 329 9.99 -47.56 -15.39
N LYS A 330 11.26 -47.13 -15.28
CA LYS A 330 12.12 -46.30 -16.20
C LYS A 330 13.47 -47.05 -16.33
N PRO A 331 14.17 -47.28 -17.49
CA PRO A 331 15.27 -46.49 -18.14
C PRO A 331 15.07 -45.36 -19.19
N SER A 332 15.66 -44.15 -19.21
CA SER A 332 17.00 -43.70 -19.71
C SER A 332 17.16 -43.41 -21.23
N THR A 333 17.41 -42.14 -21.62
CA THR A 333 18.72 -41.61 -22.10
C THR A 333 18.63 -40.14 -22.57
N ALA A 334 19.67 -39.35 -22.29
CA ALA A 334 20.07 -38.05 -22.88
C ALA A 334 21.48 -38.27 -23.51
N PRO A 335 22.12 -37.39 -24.33
CA PRO A 335 22.14 -35.91 -24.24
C PRO A 335 22.31 -35.06 -25.54
N ALA A 336 22.23 -33.73 -25.36
CA ALA A 336 22.84 -32.59 -26.08
C ALA A 336 22.56 -32.32 -27.58
N SER A 337 22.06 -31.12 -27.91
CA SER A 337 22.84 -29.97 -28.42
C SER A 337 21.94 -28.89 -29.07
N ALA A 338 22.51 -27.69 -29.20
CA ALA A 338 21.94 -26.41 -29.61
C ALA A 338 21.19 -26.36 -30.96
N GLY A 339 20.23 -25.43 -31.08
CA GLY A 339 19.61 -25.05 -32.35
C GLY A 339 18.41 -24.10 -32.19
N GLN A 340 18.54 -22.88 -32.68
CA GLN A 340 17.55 -21.80 -32.84
C GLN A 340 16.28 -22.23 -33.62
N PRO A 341 15.13 -21.54 -33.45
CA PRO A 341 14.61 -20.67 -34.53
C PRO A 341 14.00 -19.37 -33.95
N SER A 342 14.28 -18.17 -34.47
CA SER A 342 13.89 -17.56 -35.76
C SER A 342 12.43 -17.06 -35.83
N SER A 343 12.34 -15.72 -35.88
CA SER A 343 11.40 -14.79 -36.55
C SER A 343 9.90 -14.68 -36.20
N SER A 344 9.49 -13.40 -36.07
CA SER A 344 8.18 -12.78 -35.74
C SER A 344 7.03 -13.03 -36.76
N PRO A 345 5.83 -12.42 -36.56
CA PRO A 345 5.63 -11.06 -37.06
C PRO A 345 4.97 -10.11 -36.04
N SER A 346 5.45 -8.87 -36.02
CA SER A 346 4.74 -7.74 -35.37
C SER A 346 4.14 -6.80 -36.40
N SER A 347 3.15 -6.04 -35.96
CA SER A 347 2.55 -4.92 -36.68
C SER A 347 2.96 -3.63 -35.96
N GLY A 348 4.04 -3.00 -36.44
CA GLY A 348 4.44 -1.65 -36.03
C GLY A 348 4.29 -0.72 -37.22
N VAL A 349 3.96 0.55 -36.97
CA VAL A 349 3.85 1.58 -38.00
C VAL A 349 5.26 2.06 -38.38
N GLU A 350 5.54 2.20 -39.68
CA GLU A 350 6.84 2.58 -40.21
C GLU A 350 7.01 4.11 -40.21
N ASP A 351 8.06 4.60 -39.54
CA ASP A 351 8.70 5.89 -39.87
C ASP A 351 10.22 5.68 -40.01
N ASN A 352 10.77 6.15 -41.13
CA ASN A 352 12.20 6.31 -41.44
C ASN A 352 13.20 5.26 -40.92
N GLY A 353 12.96 3.98 -41.21
CA GLY A 353 14.00 2.94 -41.18
C GLY A 353 14.49 2.49 -39.80
N ASN A 354 13.91 2.97 -38.70
CA ASN A 354 14.11 2.43 -37.36
C ASN A 354 12.77 1.91 -36.82
N ARG A 355 12.65 0.61 -36.60
CA ARG A 355 11.41 0.03 -36.10
C ARG A 355 11.27 0.32 -34.60
N ILE A 356 10.34 1.19 -34.26
CA ILE A 356 9.95 1.43 -32.86
C ILE A 356 9.10 0.25 -32.37
N PRO A 357 9.51 -0.46 -31.30
CA PRO A 357 8.75 -1.58 -30.76
C PRO A 357 7.48 -1.13 -30.03
N ASP A 358 6.48 -2.00 -29.94
CA ASP A 358 5.30 -1.76 -29.09
C ASP A 358 5.70 -1.80 -27.61
N TRP A 359 5.14 -0.90 -26.80
CA TRP A 359 5.35 -0.89 -25.36
C TRP A 359 4.86 -2.22 -24.77
N THR A 360 5.76 -2.88 -24.06
CA THR A 360 5.51 -4.16 -23.39
C THR A 360 5.79 -4.04 -21.89
N PRO A 361 4.85 -4.42 -21.00
CA PRO A 361 5.05 -4.38 -19.55
C PRO A 361 6.09 -5.42 -19.10
N GLY A 362 6.84 -5.10 -18.04
CA GLY A 362 7.94 -5.92 -17.53
C GLY A 362 9.23 -5.80 -18.33
N THR A 363 9.29 -4.88 -19.30
CA THR A 363 10.48 -4.59 -20.12
C THR A 363 11.29 -3.48 -19.47
N GLU A 364 12.61 -3.65 -19.41
CA GLU A 364 13.54 -2.58 -19.04
C GLU A 364 13.69 -1.60 -20.20
N TYR A 365 13.48 -0.31 -19.91
CA TYR A 365 13.69 0.78 -20.86
C TYR A 365 14.75 1.72 -20.32
N ASP A 366 15.66 2.14 -21.20
CA ASP A 366 16.64 3.17 -20.94
C ASP A 366 16.08 4.55 -21.32
N ALA A 367 16.63 5.62 -20.73
CA ALA A 367 16.25 6.97 -21.11
C ALA A 367 16.61 7.23 -22.58
N GLY A 368 15.62 7.66 -23.36
CA GLY A 368 15.73 7.86 -24.80
C GLY A 368 15.10 6.75 -25.64
N ASP A 369 14.75 5.59 -25.05
CA ASP A 369 14.04 4.54 -25.78
C ASP A 369 12.67 5.01 -26.26
N GLU A 370 12.30 4.63 -27.47
CA GLU A 370 10.99 4.93 -28.04
C GLU A 370 10.13 3.67 -28.14
N VAL A 371 8.84 3.82 -27.86
CA VAL A 371 7.86 2.74 -27.90
C VAL A 371 6.53 3.21 -28.47
N VAL A 372 5.78 2.30 -29.09
CA VAL A 372 4.41 2.57 -29.53
C VAL A 372 3.42 2.09 -28.46
N TYR A 373 2.56 2.98 -27.97
CA TYR A 373 1.47 2.66 -27.06
C TYR A 373 0.18 3.38 -27.48
N ALA A 374 -0.93 2.64 -27.57
CA ALA A 374 -2.24 3.16 -28.01
C ALA A 374 -2.18 3.95 -29.35
N GLY A 375 -1.30 3.54 -30.27
CA GLY A 375 -1.13 4.16 -31.59
C GLY A 375 -0.33 5.47 -31.58
N LYS A 376 0.36 5.79 -30.49
CA LYS A 376 1.24 6.96 -30.36
C LYS A 376 2.65 6.54 -29.97
N THR A 377 3.65 7.30 -30.40
CA THR A 377 5.04 7.08 -30.02
C THR A 377 5.37 7.86 -28.75
N TYR A 378 5.99 7.19 -27.79
CA TYR A 378 6.44 7.76 -26.55
C TYR A 378 7.92 7.51 -26.35
N ARG A 379 8.62 8.50 -25.77
CA ARG A 379 10.02 8.43 -25.42
C ARG A 379 10.19 8.29 -23.91
N CYS A 380 11.02 7.35 -23.49
CA CYS A 380 11.40 7.13 -22.10
C CYS A 380 12.26 8.29 -21.59
N LEU A 381 11.89 8.90 -20.47
CA LEU A 381 12.59 10.04 -19.86
C LEU A 381 13.62 9.59 -18.81
N GLN A 382 13.36 8.47 -18.14
CA GLN A 382 14.17 7.96 -17.03
C GLN A 382 14.24 6.43 -17.13
N PRO A 383 15.42 5.81 -16.93
CA PRO A 383 15.54 4.36 -17.02
C PRO A 383 14.68 3.67 -15.96
N HIS A 384 13.86 2.71 -16.38
CA HIS A 384 12.95 1.99 -15.50
C HIS A 384 12.52 0.65 -16.12
N THR A 385 12.07 -0.28 -15.27
CA THR A 385 11.31 -1.45 -15.74
C THR A 385 9.85 -1.06 -15.83
N SER A 386 9.26 -1.15 -17.02
CA SER A 386 7.84 -0.89 -17.23
C SER A 386 6.98 -1.81 -16.37
N VAL A 387 5.92 -1.24 -15.80
CA VAL A 387 4.93 -1.96 -14.98
C VAL A 387 3.53 -1.51 -15.38
N TYR A 388 2.55 -2.37 -15.13
CA TYR A 388 1.14 -2.00 -15.32
C TYR A 388 0.75 -0.82 -14.42
N GLY A 389 0.01 0.14 -14.97
CA GLY A 389 -0.30 1.42 -14.34
C GLY A 389 0.74 2.52 -14.59
N TRP A 390 1.88 2.19 -15.21
CA TRP A 390 2.87 3.15 -15.72
C TRP A 390 2.93 3.14 -17.24
N GLU A 391 1.77 3.09 -17.87
CA GLU A 391 1.67 3.16 -19.32
C GLU A 391 2.14 4.53 -19.83
N PRO A 392 2.66 4.60 -21.06
CA PRO A 392 3.21 5.85 -21.58
C PRO A 392 2.26 7.05 -21.60
N ASP A 393 0.95 6.82 -21.66
CA ASP A 393 -0.07 7.86 -21.63
C ASP A 393 -0.46 8.35 -20.23
N SER A 394 -0.22 7.54 -19.19
CA SER A 394 -0.58 7.84 -17.81
C SER A 394 0.61 8.29 -16.97
N ALA A 395 1.81 7.80 -17.28
CA ALA A 395 3.01 7.99 -16.47
C ALA A 395 3.97 9.05 -17.05
N VAL A 396 3.50 10.31 -17.05
CA VAL A 396 4.22 11.48 -17.58
C VAL A 396 5.58 11.77 -16.94
N ALA A 397 5.89 11.16 -15.79
CA ALA A 397 7.21 11.26 -15.16
C ALA A 397 8.28 10.37 -15.84
N PHE A 398 7.85 9.28 -16.49
CA PHE A 398 8.71 8.31 -17.15
C PHE A 398 8.60 8.36 -18.66
N TRP A 399 7.51 8.90 -19.21
CA TRP A 399 7.23 8.92 -20.64
C TRP A 399 6.81 10.31 -21.11
N GLU A 400 7.32 10.69 -22.28
CA GLU A 400 6.91 11.89 -23.00
C GLU A 400 6.39 11.49 -24.38
N LEU A 401 5.32 12.13 -24.84
CA LEU A 401 4.83 11.93 -26.21
C LEU A 401 5.88 12.46 -27.19
N ALA A 402 6.46 11.58 -28.01
CA ALA A 402 7.38 11.98 -29.06
C ALA A 402 6.57 12.76 -30.10
N THR A 403 6.80 14.07 -30.21
CA THR A 403 6.17 14.89 -31.24
C THR A 403 6.90 14.64 -32.55
N ASP A 404 6.16 14.37 -33.63
CA ASP A 404 6.71 14.32 -34.97
C ASP A 404 7.62 15.54 -35.19
N ALA A 405 8.89 15.29 -35.49
CA ALA A 405 9.83 16.35 -35.78
C ALA A 405 9.27 17.20 -36.93
N ALA A 406 9.14 18.51 -36.70
CA ALA A 406 8.83 19.46 -37.77
C ALA A 406 9.83 19.25 -38.94
N PRO A 407 9.38 19.29 -40.20
CA PRO A 407 10.29 19.12 -41.33
C PRO A 407 11.36 20.22 -41.26
N ALA A 408 12.62 19.80 -41.32
CA ALA A 408 13.76 20.71 -41.42
C ALA A 408 13.59 21.61 -42.66
N ASN A 409 13.75 22.92 -42.45
CA ASN A 409 13.76 23.97 -43.47
C ASN A 409 14.80 23.73 -44.57
#